data_AF-A0A917YK97-F1
#
_entry.id   AF-A0A917YK97-F1
#
_cell.length_a   1.000
_cell.length_b   1.000
_cell.length_c   1.000
_cell.angle_alpha   90.00
_cell.angle_beta   90.00
_cell.angle_gamma   90.00
#
_symmetry.space_group_name_H-M   'P 1'
#
loop_
_entity.id
_entity.type
_entity.pdbx_description
1 polymer ?
#
loop_
_entity_poly.entity_id
_entity_poly.type
_entity_poly.pdbx_seq_one_letter_code
_entity_poly.pdbx_strand_id
1 'polypeptide(L)'
;MKTATRLARLMTLCAVAGLVTVTTTSAWAEGQGKSLLPKPRPAQVAATVADAPVAAEITVSSSNALPTSKRPLPRPAGLVANATPDMTKIDPASVQQVALVTPRATMKRPLPRPDDLDTAAPGQKKDWSVFKAAAVRTVPGKAAVLPKKGSVCGDASIRGKALAPITSRVKGCGVEDPVEVTEIAGVALSPAATITCETAVAAKRWIERGVQPAFDNQVAKLQIAGSYVCRPRNGIRGNKVSEHGRGRALDISAIVLKSGDAVSVAGDYRKSKALKAAHKAACGPFGTTLGPGSDGHHEDHLHVDIVSYRNGTYCR
;
A
#
# COMPACT_ATOMS: atom_id res chain seq x y z
N MET A 1 -17.81 47.64 79.40
CA MET A 1 -18.86 48.16 78.49
C MET A 1 -19.47 46.97 77.73
N LYS A 2 -20.57 46.42 78.27
CA LYS A 2 -21.89 46.22 77.63
C LYS A 2 -21.90 45.18 76.47
N THR A 3 -22.19 43.91 76.76
CA THR A 3 -23.52 43.20 76.63
C THR A 3 -23.87 42.85 75.17
N ALA A 4 -23.87 41.57 74.73
CA ALA A 4 -24.86 40.50 74.98
C ALA A 4 -26.21 40.66 74.25
N THR A 5 -26.72 39.53 73.75
CA THR A 5 -28.15 39.12 73.59
C THR A 5 -28.78 39.13 72.18
N ARG A 6 -29.16 37.91 71.71
CA ARG A 6 -30.49 37.43 71.24
C ARG A 6 -30.26 36.31 70.20
N LEU A 7 -30.36 35.03 70.50
CA LEU A 7 -31.46 34.20 71.04
C LEU A 7 -32.70 34.09 70.13
N ALA A 8 -32.85 32.89 69.57
CA ALA A 8 -34.08 32.08 69.41
C ALA A 8 -35.27 32.56 68.56
N ARG A 9 -35.59 31.74 67.55
CA ARG A 9 -36.94 31.21 67.18
C ARG A 9 -36.69 30.12 66.12
N LEU A 10 -36.54 28.84 66.48
CA LEU A 10 -37.59 27.84 66.76
C LEU A 10 -38.75 27.82 65.74
N MET A 11 -38.73 26.75 64.93
CA MET A 11 -39.85 25.91 64.47
C MET A 11 -41.20 26.54 64.13
N THR A 12 -41.62 26.43 62.86
CA THR A 12 -42.96 25.92 62.50
C THR A 12 -42.91 25.14 61.18
N LEU A 13 -43.51 23.95 61.21
CA LEU A 13 -43.78 23.01 60.13
C LEU A 13 -44.48 23.65 58.91
N CYS A 14 -44.16 23.16 57.71
CA CYS A 14 -45.19 22.79 56.75
C CYS A 14 -44.64 21.71 55.80
N ALA A 15 -45.07 20.48 56.02
CA ALA A 15 -44.87 19.37 55.11
C ALA A 15 -45.66 19.65 53.81
N VAL A 16 -44.98 19.71 52.68
CA VAL A 16 -45.58 19.52 51.36
C VAL A 16 -44.92 18.29 50.76
N ALA A 17 -45.51 17.13 51.05
CA ALA A 17 -45.22 15.90 50.34
C ALA A 17 -45.83 16.02 48.93
N GLY A 18 -45.02 16.48 47.98
CA GLY A 18 -45.34 16.44 46.56
C GLY A 18 -45.29 14.99 46.09
N LEU A 19 -46.46 14.42 45.82
CA LEU A 19 -46.67 13.12 45.20
C LEU A 19 -46.05 13.13 43.78
N VAL A 20 -44.81 12.67 43.64
CA VAL A 20 -44.20 12.42 42.32
C VAL A 20 -44.75 11.08 41.82
N THR A 21 -45.73 11.16 40.91
CA THR A 21 -46.22 10.00 40.16
C THR A 21 -45.15 9.54 39.19
N VAL A 22 -44.48 8.43 39.51
CA VAL A 22 -43.59 7.72 38.59
C VAL A 22 -44.47 6.96 37.59
N THR A 23 -44.66 7.51 36.40
CA THR A 23 -45.22 6.76 35.28
C THR A 23 -44.14 5.86 34.69
N THR A 24 -44.18 4.58 35.06
CA THR A 24 -43.37 3.54 34.41
C THR A 24 -43.94 3.27 33.01
N THR A 25 -43.38 3.89 31.98
CA THR A 25 -43.62 3.46 30.59
C THR A 25 -42.75 2.23 30.32
N SER A 26 -43.38 1.06 30.26
CA SER A 26 -42.78 -0.15 29.70
C SER A 26 -42.63 0.04 28.19
N ALA A 27 -41.43 0.44 27.76
CA ALA A 27 -41.05 0.40 26.36
C ALA A 27 -40.73 -1.06 25.99
N TRP A 28 -41.61 -1.69 25.23
CA TRP A 28 -41.36 -2.97 24.59
C TRP A 28 -40.36 -2.71 23.45
N ALA A 29 -39.16 -3.24 23.58
CA ALA A 29 -38.20 -3.26 22.49
C ALA A 29 -38.58 -4.38 21.52
N GLU A 30 -39.21 -4.04 20.41
CA GLU A 30 -39.48 -4.96 19.30
C GLU A 30 -38.16 -5.58 18.80
N GLY A 31 -38.07 -6.91 18.88
CA GLY A 31 -36.96 -7.69 18.36
C GLY A 31 -37.00 -7.86 16.83
N GLN A 32 -35.92 -7.42 16.20
CA GLN A 32 -35.30 -7.77 14.90
C GLN A 32 -36.15 -8.28 13.71
N GLY A 33 -35.87 -7.70 12.54
CA GLY A 33 -36.27 -8.32 11.28
C GLY A 33 -35.76 -7.71 9.98
N LYS A 34 -34.52 -7.18 9.89
CA LYS A 34 -33.90 -6.87 8.58
C LYS A 34 -32.40 -7.16 8.58
N SER A 35 -32.07 -8.41 8.28
CA SER A 35 -30.74 -8.82 7.86
C SER A 35 -30.33 -8.06 6.59
N LEU A 36 -29.21 -7.33 6.63
CA LEU A 36 -28.58 -6.69 5.45
C LEU A 36 -27.68 -7.68 4.70
N LEU A 37 -28.09 -8.94 4.59
CA LEU A 37 -27.44 -9.87 3.67
C LEU A 37 -27.83 -9.48 2.24
N PRO A 38 -26.86 -9.25 1.33
CA PRO A 38 -27.17 -9.08 -0.08
C PRO A 38 -27.84 -10.34 -0.61
N LYS A 39 -28.98 -10.17 -1.31
CA LYS A 39 -29.72 -11.27 -1.92
C LYS A 39 -28.84 -12.03 -2.91
N PRO A 40 -28.91 -13.37 -2.98
CA PRO A 40 -28.23 -14.14 -4.02
C PRO A 40 -28.75 -13.73 -5.41
N ARG A 41 -27.84 -13.64 -6.36
CA ARG A 41 -28.11 -13.32 -7.77
C ARG A 41 -29.05 -14.40 -8.37
N PRO A 42 -30.12 -14.03 -9.08
CA PRO A 42 -30.94 -15.02 -9.78
C PRO A 42 -30.10 -15.75 -10.83
N ALA A 43 -30.26 -17.07 -10.91
CA ALA A 43 -29.65 -17.90 -11.93
C ALA A 43 -30.13 -17.44 -13.31
N GLN A 44 -29.19 -17.12 -14.20
CA GLN A 44 -29.52 -16.82 -15.59
C GLN A 44 -29.90 -18.13 -16.28
N VAL A 45 -31.16 -18.24 -16.68
CA VAL A 45 -31.63 -19.28 -17.59
C VAL A 45 -30.98 -19.02 -18.94
N ALA A 46 -30.28 -20.02 -19.47
CA ALA A 46 -29.67 -19.95 -20.79
C ALA A 46 -30.76 -19.76 -21.85
N ALA A 47 -30.78 -18.60 -22.50
CA ALA A 47 -31.57 -18.38 -23.69
C ALA A 47 -30.81 -18.99 -24.87
N THR A 48 -31.44 -19.98 -25.50
CA THR A 48 -31.04 -20.62 -26.74
C THR A 48 -31.03 -19.61 -27.88
N VAL A 49 -29.90 -19.53 -28.59
CA VAL A 49 -29.77 -18.81 -29.86
C VAL A 49 -30.48 -19.61 -30.96
N ALA A 50 -31.37 -18.95 -31.69
CA ALA A 50 -31.92 -19.42 -32.96
C ALA A 50 -31.26 -18.64 -34.11
N ASP A 51 -30.98 -19.35 -35.19
CA ASP A 51 -30.24 -18.92 -36.37
C ASP A 51 -31.00 -17.97 -37.32
N ALA A 52 -30.18 -17.19 -38.06
CA ALA A 52 -30.36 -16.64 -39.42
C ALA A 52 -31.21 -15.36 -39.65
N PRO A 53 -31.04 -14.62 -40.78
CA PRO A 53 -29.94 -14.58 -41.78
C PRO A 53 -29.39 -13.16 -42.10
N VAL A 54 -28.38 -13.20 -42.97
CA VAL A 54 -27.59 -12.14 -43.64
C VAL A 54 -28.43 -11.09 -44.40
N ALA A 55 -28.06 -9.80 -44.27
CA ALA A 55 -27.75 -8.87 -45.39
C ALA A 55 -27.70 -7.40 -44.96
N ALA A 56 -26.73 -6.68 -45.54
CA ALA A 56 -26.74 -5.27 -45.97
C ALA A 56 -25.53 -4.48 -45.48
N GLU A 57 -24.65 -4.20 -46.43
CA GLU A 57 -23.55 -3.24 -46.36
C GLU A 57 -24.09 -1.82 -46.13
N ILE A 58 -23.49 -1.07 -45.22
CA ILE A 58 -23.49 0.39 -45.29
C ILE A 58 -22.07 0.86 -45.02
N THR A 59 -21.43 1.33 -46.08
CA THR A 59 -20.22 2.14 -46.06
C THR A 59 -20.56 3.54 -45.57
N VAL A 60 -19.95 3.95 -44.45
CA VAL A 60 -19.81 5.38 -44.14
C VAL A 60 -18.36 5.65 -43.79
N SER A 61 -17.68 6.29 -44.72
CA SER A 61 -16.35 6.86 -44.55
C SER A 61 -16.50 8.19 -43.80
N SER A 62 -15.82 8.36 -42.67
CA SER A 62 -15.55 9.68 -42.10
C SER A 62 -14.24 9.66 -41.34
N SER A 63 -13.28 10.33 -41.97
CA SER A 63 -11.91 10.57 -41.57
C SER A 63 -11.85 11.49 -40.36
N ASN A 64 -11.34 10.98 -39.24
CA ASN A 64 -10.44 11.66 -38.29
C ASN A 64 -10.32 10.78 -37.03
N ALA A 65 -9.39 9.83 -37.05
CA ALA A 65 -8.97 9.10 -35.87
C ALA A 65 -7.51 9.45 -35.54
N LEU A 66 -7.31 10.12 -34.39
CA LEU A 66 -6.01 10.16 -33.72
C LEU A 66 -5.60 8.75 -33.26
N PRO A 67 -4.30 8.44 -33.18
CA PRO A 67 -3.82 7.07 -33.00
C PRO A 67 -4.10 6.49 -31.59
N THR A 68 -4.88 5.42 -31.62
CA THR A 68 -4.66 4.11 -30.98
C THR A 68 -4.28 4.05 -29.49
N SER A 69 -5.31 3.74 -28.69
CA SER A 69 -5.19 2.98 -27.44
C SER A 69 -4.42 1.67 -27.66
N LYS A 70 -3.34 1.44 -26.90
CA LYS A 70 -2.63 0.15 -26.82
C LYS A 70 -3.39 -0.86 -25.96
N ARG A 71 -4.63 -1.18 -26.32
CA ARG A 71 -5.38 -2.28 -25.71
C ARG A 71 -5.26 -3.50 -26.61
N PRO A 72 -4.68 -4.62 -26.14
CA PRO A 72 -4.71 -5.88 -26.88
C PRO A 72 -6.16 -6.30 -27.16
N LEU A 73 -6.46 -6.60 -28.43
CA LEU A 73 -7.75 -7.17 -28.83
C LEU A 73 -7.85 -8.63 -28.34
N PRO A 74 -9.07 -9.11 -28.02
CA PRO A 74 -9.29 -10.52 -27.72
C PRO A 74 -8.96 -11.39 -28.94
N ARG A 75 -8.32 -12.53 -28.69
CA ARG A 75 -8.01 -13.55 -29.71
C ARG A 75 -9.32 -14.05 -30.34
N PRO A 76 -9.45 -14.07 -31.68
CA PRO A 76 -10.64 -14.62 -32.33
C PRO A 76 -10.75 -16.12 -32.01
N ALA A 77 -11.93 -16.55 -31.59
CA ALA A 77 -12.26 -17.96 -31.41
C ALA A 77 -12.50 -18.58 -32.79
N GLY A 78 -11.72 -19.61 -33.15
CA GLY A 78 -11.94 -20.34 -34.41
C GLY A 78 -10.68 -20.76 -35.18
N LEU A 79 -9.63 -21.23 -34.50
CA LEU A 79 -8.52 -21.93 -35.15
C LEU A 79 -8.22 -23.21 -34.36
N VAL A 80 -9.01 -24.25 -34.63
CA VAL A 80 -8.53 -25.62 -34.52
C VAL A 80 -7.69 -25.89 -35.75
N ALA A 81 -6.39 -26.07 -35.56
CA ALA A 81 -5.51 -26.58 -36.61
C ALA A 81 -4.46 -27.47 -35.96
N ASN A 82 -4.66 -28.78 -36.08
CA ASN A 82 -3.56 -29.73 -36.13
C ASN A 82 -2.67 -29.32 -37.31
N ALA A 83 -1.50 -28.76 -37.02
CA ALA A 83 -0.42 -28.64 -37.99
C ALA A 83 0.91 -28.63 -37.24
N THR A 84 1.61 -29.76 -37.25
CA THR A 84 3.05 -29.82 -36.98
C THR A 84 3.78 -29.13 -38.13
N PRO A 85 4.63 -28.13 -37.90
CA PRO A 85 5.43 -27.57 -38.98
C PRO A 85 6.57 -28.52 -39.35
N ASP A 86 6.56 -28.98 -40.60
CA ASP A 86 7.68 -29.66 -41.26
C ASP A 86 8.84 -28.67 -41.45
N MET A 87 9.99 -28.96 -40.84
CA MET A 87 11.19 -28.11 -40.83
C MET A 87 12.13 -28.32 -42.03
N THR A 88 11.67 -28.92 -43.14
CA THR A 88 12.60 -29.33 -44.21
C THR A 88 12.79 -28.35 -45.38
N LYS A 89 12.22 -27.14 -45.36
CA LYS A 89 12.49 -26.13 -46.42
C LYS A 89 12.64 -24.71 -45.89
N ILE A 90 13.86 -24.36 -45.49
CA ILE A 90 14.29 -22.96 -45.42
C ILE A 90 15.26 -22.74 -46.57
N ASP A 91 14.86 -21.89 -47.51
CA ASP A 91 15.68 -21.44 -48.63
C ASP A 91 16.75 -20.46 -48.11
N PRO A 92 18.06 -20.76 -48.26
CA PRO A 92 19.14 -19.93 -47.71
C PRO A 92 19.28 -18.54 -48.38
N ALA A 93 18.54 -18.25 -49.45
CA ALA A 93 18.61 -16.96 -50.14
C ALA A 93 17.77 -15.83 -49.51
N SER A 94 16.98 -16.09 -48.47
CA SER A 94 16.04 -15.10 -47.91
C SER A 94 16.58 -14.28 -46.72
N VAL A 95 17.84 -14.46 -46.33
CA VAL A 95 18.47 -13.67 -45.25
C VAL A 95 19.04 -12.37 -45.83
N GLN A 96 18.18 -11.40 -46.10
CA GLN A 96 18.64 -10.04 -46.38
C GLN A 96 19.13 -9.38 -45.08
N GLN A 97 20.41 -9.02 -45.10
CA GLN A 97 21.13 -8.31 -44.05
C GLN A 97 20.50 -6.94 -43.80
N VAL A 98 19.90 -6.76 -42.63
CA VAL A 98 19.67 -5.42 -42.06
C VAL A 98 20.90 -5.08 -41.24
N ALA A 99 21.99 -4.75 -41.92
CA ALA A 99 23.07 -3.98 -41.34
C ALA A 99 22.92 -2.56 -41.88
N LEU A 100 22.62 -1.58 -41.01
CA LEU A 100 23.03 -0.18 -41.18
C LEU A 100 22.64 0.66 -39.94
N VAL A 101 23.69 1.22 -39.34
CA VAL A 101 23.78 2.48 -38.57
C VAL A 101 23.07 2.57 -37.21
N THR A 102 23.79 2.17 -36.16
CA THR A 102 23.69 2.83 -34.85
C THR A 102 24.87 3.79 -34.68
N PRO A 103 24.66 5.09 -34.41
CA PRO A 103 25.76 5.95 -34.00
C PRO A 103 26.21 5.54 -32.60
N ARG A 104 27.46 5.10 -32.48
CA ARG A 104 28.14 4.85 -31.22
C ARG A 104 28.33 6.18 -30.50
N ALA A 105 27.46 6.50 -29.55
CA ALA A 105 27.65 7.63 -28.67
C ALA A 105 28.98 7.44 -27.90
N THR A 106 29.96 8.30 -28.18
CA THR A 106 31.21 8.36 -27.42
C THR A 106 30.90 8.96 -26.06
N MET A 107 30.65 8.09 -25.06
CA MET A 107 30.61 8.54 -23.67
C MET A 107 31.99 9.11 -23.33
N LYS A 108 32.06 10.43 -23.14
CA LYS A 108 33.25 11.09 -22.58
C LYS A 108 33.48 10.48 -21.19
N ARG A 109 34.60 9.77 -21.04
CA ARG A 109 35.05 9.23 -19.76
C ARG A 109 35.23 10.40 -18.77
N PRO A 110 34.70 10.32 -17.53
CA PRO A 110 34.99 11.32 -16.51
C PRO A 110 36.50 11.41 -16.28
N LEU A 111 37.00 12.64 -16.15
CA LEU A 111 38.41 12.91 -15.83
C LEU A 111 38.78 12.28 -14.47
N PRO A 112 40.03 11.80 -14.30
CA PRO A 112 40.52 11.40 -12.99
C PRO A 112 40.47 12.56 -12.00
N ARG A 113 40.18 12.22 -10.74
CA ARG A 113 40.15 13.17 -9.62
C ARG A 113 41.55 13.81 -9.48
N PRO A 114 41.66 15.14 -9.40
CA PRO A 114 42.92 15.82 -9.11
C PRO A 114 43.55 15.37 -7.79
N ASP A 115 44.85 15.11 -7.78
CA ASP A 115 45.62 14.58 -6.64
C ASP A 115 45.91 15.63 -5.54
N ASP A 116 45.38 16.85 -5.67
CA ASP A 116 45.66 17.99 -4.79
C ASP A 116 44.61 18.23 -3.68
N LEU A 117 43.61 17.36 -3.55
CA LEU A 117 42.58 17.50 -2.50
C LEU A 117 42.95 16.87 -1.13
N ASP A 118 44.10 16.21 -1.02
CA ASP A 118 44.59 15.61 0.22
C ASP A 118 45.81 16.34 0.84
N THR A 119 46.17 17.54 0.35
CA THR A 119 47.13 18.38 1.07
C THR A 119 46.44 19.14 2.18
N ALA A 120 46.30 18.48 3.33
CA ALA A 120 46.23 19.17 4.61
C ALA A 120 47.48 20.05 4.74
N ALA A 121 47.30 21.37 4.62
CA ALA A 121 48.37 22.33 4.86
C ALA A 121 48.92 22.13 6.29
N PRO A 122 50.23 21.95 6.48
CA PRO A 122 50.79 21.80 7.81
C PRO A 122 50.87 23.18 8.48
N GLY A 123 50.18 23.37 9.61
CA GLY A 123 50.56 24.44 10.54
C GLY A 123 49.48 25.30 11.19
N GLN A 124 48.23 24.88 11.35
CA GLN A 124 47.29 25.62 12.22
C GLN A 124 46.82 24.77 13.40
N LYS A 125 47.54 24.86 14.51
CA LYS A 125 47.00 24.56 15.84
C LYS A 125 45.95 25.63 16.14
N LYS A 126 44.66 25.26 16.12
CA LYS A 126 43.58 26.10 16.63
C LYS A 126 43.10 25.52 17.95
N ASP A 127 43.56 26.19 18.99
CA ASP A 127 43.12 26.19 20.37
C ASP A 127 41.60 26.38 20.49
N TRP A 128 40.88 25.27 20.65
CA TRP A 128 39.52 25.32 21.19
C TRP A 128 39.62 25.24 22.72
N SER A 129 39.50 26.39 23.38
CA SER A 129 39.22 26.47 24.81
C SER A 129 37.81 25.92 25.08
N VAL A 130 37.77 24.84 25.84
CA VAL A 130 36.54 24.15 26.26
C VAL A 130 35.77 25.03 27.24
N PHE A 131 34.61 25.55 26.83
CA PHE A 131 33.59 26.00 27.79
C PHE A 131 33.13 24.78 28.60
N LYS A 132 33.24 24.86 29.93
CA LYS A 132 32.72 23.84 30.84
C LYS A 132 31.19 23.77 30.70
N ALA A 133 30.69 22.79 29.96
CA ALA A 133 29.29 22.41 30.00
C ALA A 133 28.95 21.85 31.38
N ALA A 134 27.96 22.44 32.03
CA ALA A 134 27.38 21.92 33.26
C ALA A 134 26.96 20.45 33.06
N ALA A 135 27.30 19.61 34.04
CA ALA A 135 27.06 18.18 34.01
C ALA A 135 25.55 17.88 33.91
N VAL A 136 25.09 17.55 32.70
CA VAL A 136 23.82 16.87 32.51
C VAL A 136 24.02 15.43 32.98
N ARG A 137 23.31 15.06 34.04
CA ARG A 137 23.20 13.65 34.49
C ARG A 137 22.62 12.82 33.35
N THR A 138 23.46 12.06 32.66
CA THR A 138 23.02 11.05 31.69
C THR A 138 22.41 9.87 32.43
N VAL A 139 21.10 9.69 32.28
CA VAL A 139 20.43 8.42 32.60
C VAL A 139 20.94 7.39 31.59
N PRO A 140 21.41 6.19 32.01
CA PRO A 140 21.85 5.16 31.09
C PRO A 140 20.62 4.51 30.44
N GLY A 141 20.20 5.06 29.31
CA GLY A 141 19.12 4.51 28.50
C GLY A 141 19.54 4.51 27.04
N LYS A 142 19.77 3.30 26.49
CA LYS A 142 20.01 2.95 25.08
C LYS A 142 20.83 3.96 24.29
N ALA A 143 22.08 3.61 24.00
CA ALA A 143 22.89 4.30 23.00
C ALA A 143 22.00 4.68 21.81
N ALA A 144 21.83 5.99 21.58
CA ALA A 144 21.10 6.49 20.43
C ALA A 144 21.79 5.90 19.21
N VAL A 145 21.16 4.92 18.56
CA VAL A 145 21.67 4.36 17.32
C VAL A 145 21.55 5.50 16.33
N LEU A 146 22.66 6.19 16.09
CA LEU A 146 22.71 7.22 15.06
C LEU A 146 22.23 6.56 13.76
N PRO A 147 21.25 7.17 13.07
CA PRO A 147 20.69 6.59 11.86
C PRO A 147 21.82 6.31 10.87
N LYS A 148 22.04 5.04 10.53
CA LYS A 148 22.99 4.65 9.48
C LYS A 148 22.57 5.37 8.21
N LYS A 149 23.47 6.16 7.60
CA LYS A 149 23.24 6.90 6.33
C LYS A 149 22.29 6.14 5.41
N GLY A 150 21.14 6.74 5.05
CA GLY A 150 20.10 6.11 4.24
C GLY A 150 19.02 5.34 5.01
N SER A 151 18.93 5.47 6.34
CA SER A 151 17.74 5.08 7.10
C SER A 151 16.72 6.21 7.15
N VAL A 152 15.43 5.87 7.15
CA VAL A 152 14.31 6.81 7.27
C VAL A 152 13.43 6.44 8.47
N CYS A 153 12.45 7.29 8.81
CA CYS A 153 11.45 7.01 9.83
C CYS A 153 11.99 6.79 11.26
N GLY A 154 13.20 7.27 11.55
CA GLY A 154 13.84 7.07 12.86
C GLY A 154 14.22 5.60 13.15
N ASP A 155 14.20 4.73 12.15
CA ASP A 155 14.45 3.30 12.30
C ASP A 155 15.58 2.85 11.36
N ALA A 156 16.69 2.35 11.92
CA ALA A 156 17.86 1.96 11.14
C ALA A 156 17.59 0.80 10.17
N SER A 157 16.55 -0.01 10.41
CA SER A 157 16.18 -1.13 9.54
C SER A 157 15.23 -0.73 8.41
N ILE A 158 14.76 0.52 8.34
CA ILE A 158 13.95 1.03 7.24
C ILE A 158 14.86 1.89 6.38
N ARG A 159 15.20 1.39 5.19
CA ARG A 159 16.18 2.00 4.29
C ARG A 159 15.46 2.73 3.16
N GLY A 160 15.98 3.89 2.78
CA GLY A 160 15.38 4.72 1.76
C GLY A 160 15.88 6.16 1.80
N LYS A 161 15.05 7.07 1.31
CA LYS A 161 15.29 8.52 1.35
C LYS A 161 13.99 9.26 1.66
N ALA A 162 14.12 10.39 2.34
CA ALA A 162 13.03 11.35 2.45
C ALA A 162 12.77 11.99 1.07
N LEU A 163 11.50 12.30 0.80
CA LEU A 163 11.08 13.01 -0.40
C LEU A 163 10.49 14.37 -0.01
N ALA A 164 10.38 15.26 -0.99
CA ALA A 164 9.61 16.49 -0.82
C ALA A 164 8.11 16.16 -0.65
N PRO A 165 7.33 17.01 0.06
CA PRO A 165 5.89 16.82 0.20
C PRO A 165 5.20 16.63 -1.15
N ILE A 166 4.29 15.66 -1.20
CA ILE A 166 3.45 15.42 -2.38
C ILE A 166 2.15 16.19 -2.17
N THR A 167 1.97 17.27 -2.93
CA THR A 167 0.77 18.10 -2.87
C THR A 167 -0.21 17.73 -3.98
N SER A 168 -1.51 17.86 -3.70
CA SER A 168 -2.57 17.62 -4.68
C SER A 168 -3.78 18.49 -4.40
N ARG A 169 -4.47 18.90 -5.47
CA ARG A 169 -5.78 19.59 -5.38
C ARG A 169 -6.93 18.61 -5.13
N VAL A 170 -6.69 17.30 -5.32
CA VAL A 170 -7.71 16.28 -5.09
C VAL A 170 -7.79 15.98 -3.60
N LYS A 171 -8.95 16.24 -3.00
CA LYS A 171 -9.17 15.99 -1.57
C LYS A 171 -8.85 14.55 -1.19
N GLY A 172 -7.93 14.37 -0.24
CA GLY A 172 -7.50 13.07 0.23
C GLY A 172 -6.34 12.46 -0.57
N CYS A 173 -5.80 13.17 -1.55
CA CYS A 173 -4.50 12.86 -2.13
C CYS A 173 -3.42 13.76 -1.57
N GLY A 174 -2.21 13.23 -1.48
CA GLY A 174 -1.02 13.93 -1.00
C GLY A 174 -0.43 13.29 0.25
N VAL A 175 0.83 13.63 0.50
CA VAL A 175 1.62 13.12 1.63
C VAL A 175 2.53 14.25 2.10
N GLU A 176 2.44 14.62 3.38
CA GLU A 176 3.25 15.71 3.94
C GLU A 176 4.73 15.33 4.02
N ASP A 177 5.03 14.20 4.67
CA ASP A 177 6.39 13.70 4.86
C ASP A 177 6.59 12.32 4.19
N PRO A 178 6.61 12.24 2.84
CA PRO A 178 6.78 10.98 2.14
C PRO A 178 8.21 10.47 2.23
N VAL A 179 8.33 9.14 2.29
CA VAL A 179 9.61 8.43 2.14
C VAL A 179 9.55 7.48 0.96
N GLU A 180 10.64 7.41 0.20
CA GLU A 180 10.86 6.36 -0.78
C GLU A 180 11.64 5.24 -0.08
N VAL A 181 10.96 4.13 0.21
CA VAL A 181 11.50 2.99 0.97
C VAL A 181 11.99 1.92 0.00
N THR A 182 13.27 1.57 0.12
CA THR A 182 13.92 0.56 -0.73
C THR A 182 14.05 -0.79 -0.04
N GLU A 183 14.09 -0.81 1.29
CA GLU A 183 14.24 -2.04 2.08
C GLU A 183 13.65 -1.84 3.48
N ILE A 184 13.06 -2.91 4.01
CA ILE A 184 12.58 -2.97 5.39
C ILE A 184 13.08 -4.27 6.02
N ALA A 185 13.83 -4.16 7.12
CA ALA A 185 14.34 -5.29 7.90
C ALA A 185 15.06 -6.36 7.05
N GLY A 186 15.92 -5.92 6.11
CA GLY A 186 16.66 -6.82 5.22
C GLY A 186 15.85 -7.36 4.04
N VAL A 187 14.58 -6.97 3.88
CA VAL A 187 13.72 -7.35 2.75
C VAL A 187 13.59 -6.17 1.79
N ALA A 188 14.05 -6.33 0.56
CA ALA A 188 13.96 -5.28 -0.46
C ALA A 188 12.51 -5.04 -0.90
N LEU A 189 12.17 -3.80 -1.24
CA LEU A 189 10.92 -3.43 -1.90
C LEU A 189 11.23 -3.07 -3.35
N SER A 190 10.58 -3.75 -4.30
CA SER A 190 10.86 -3.57 -5.73
C SER A 190 9.58 -3.39 -6.53
N PRO A 191 9.38 -2.25 -7.22
CA PRO A 191 10.17 -1.03 -7.07
C PRO A 191 10.10 -0.47 -5.63
N ALA A 192 10.94 0.52 -5.34
CA ALA A 192 10.90 1.22 -4.07
C ALA A 192 9.50 1.82 -3.85
N ALA A 193 9.01 1.77 -2.61
CA ALA A 193 7.66 2.21 -2.27
C ALA A 193 7.66 3.65 -1.76
N THR A 194 6.81 4.50 -2.34
CA THR A 194 6.55 5.84 -1.80
C THR A 194 5.39 5.79 -0.82
N ILE A 195 5.65 5.97 0.47
CA ILE A 195 4.68 5.79 1.56
C ILE A 195 4.97 6.74 2.73
N THR A 196 4.07 6.79 3.72
CA THR A 196 4.35 7.44 5.01
C THR A 196 5.21 6.56 5.91
N CYS A 197 5.83 7.16 6.92
CA CYS A 197 6.60 6.42 7.91
C CYS A 197 5.75 5.48 8.78
N GLU A 198 4.49 5.82 9.06
CA GLU A 198 3.56 4.94 9.77
C GLU A 198 3.30 3.65 8.97
N THR A 199 3.11 3.77 7.66
CA THR A 199 2.94 2.60 6.79
C THR A 199 4.22 1.79 6.69
N ALA A 200 5.39 2.41 6.64
CA ALA A 200 6.67 1.70 6.65
C ALA A 200 6.87 0.90 7.96
N VAL A 201 6.49 1.47 9.10
CA VAL A 201 6.54 0.79 10.41
C VAL A 201 5.54 -0.36 10.49
N ALA A 202 4.32 -0.19 9.96
CA ALA A 202 3.34 -1.28 9.87
C ALA A 202 3.85 -2.42 8.98
N ALA A 203 4.41 -2.09 7.82
CA ALA A 203 5.04 -3.05 6.92
C ALA A 203 6.22 -3.79 7.57
N LYS A 204 7.07 -3.08 8.32
CA LYS A 204 8.15 -3.72 9.11
C LYS A 204 7.61 -4.76 10.08
N ARG A 205 6.59 -4.40 10.88
CA ARG A 205 5.96 -5.31 11.83
C ARG A 205 5.37 -6.55 11.16
N TRP A 206 4.80 -6.40 9.98
CA TRP A 206 4.28 -7.51 9.19
C TRP A 206 5.39 -8.36 8.59
N ILE A 207 6.46 -7.75 8.08
CA ILE A 207 7.61 -8.47 7.53
C ILE A 207 8.27 -9.34 8.60
N GLU A 208 8.58 -8.77 9.76
CA GLU A 208 9.29 -9.46 10.83
C GLU A 208 8.46 -10.57 11.49
N ARG A 209 7.14 -10.37 11.64
CA ARG A 209 6.29 -11.27 12.44
C ARG A 209 5.34 -12.13 11.63
N GLY A 210 5.18 -11.84 10.34
CA GLY A 210 4.25 -12.52 9.45
C GLY A 210 4.95 -13.11 8.24
N VAL A 211 5.57 -12.25 7.42
CA VAL A 211 6.16 -12.67 6.15
C VAL A 211 7.37 -13.57 6.36
N GLN A 212 8.37 -13.13 7.12
CA GLN A 212 9.59 -13.92 7.30
C GLN A 212 9.30 -15.28 7.96
N PRO A 213 8.53 -15.37 9.07
CA PRO A 213 8.20 -16.67 9.66
C PRO A 213 7.39 -17.58 8.74
N ALA A 214 6.49 -17.04 7.90
CA ALA A 214 5.70 -17.85 6.98
C ALA A 214 6.53 -18.51 5.87
N PHE A 215 7.73 -18.00 5.61
CA PHE A 215 8.65 -18.47 4.58
C PHE A 215 10.02 -18.85 5.17
N ASP A 216 10.05 -19.32 6.43
CA ASP A 216 11.26 -19.83 7.10
C ASP A 216 12.46 -18.86 7.07
N ASN A 217 12.17 -17.57 7.17
CA ASN A 217 13.13 -16.46 7.10
C ASN A 217 13.93 -16.38 5.78
N GLN A 218 13.38 -16.94 4.70
CA GLN A 218 13.98 -16.96 3.37
C GLN A 218 13.52 -15.83 2.47
N VAL A 219 12.72 -14.87 2.93
CA VAL A 219 12.28 -13.76 2.08
C VAL A 219 13.42 -12.78 1.88
N ALA A 220 13.68 -12.46 0.60
CA ALA A 220 14.67 -11.47 0.19
C ALA A 220 14.01 -10.17 -0.30
N LYS A 221 12.82 -10.26 -0.92
CA LYS A 221 12.19 -9.12 -1.57
C LYS A 221 10.67 -9.25 -1.66
N LEU A 222 9.97 -8.13 -1.51
CA LEU A 222 8.57 -7.98 -1.87
C LEU A 222 8.48 -7.28 -3.23
N GLN A 223 7.71 -7.84 -4.15
CA GLN A 223 7.37 -7.20 -5.42
C GLN A 223 6.18 -6.29 -5.20
N ILE A 224 6.40 -4.99 -5.33
CA ILE A 224 5.41 -3.94 -5.13
C ILE A 224 4.64 -3.71 -6.43
N ALA A 225 3.34 -3.96 -6.41
CA ALA A 225 2.43 -3.60 -7.50
C ALA A 225 1.97 -2.15 -7.40
N GLY A 226 1.97 -1.58 -6.20
CA GLY A 226 1.44 -0.24 -5.93
C GLY A 226 1.90 0.33 -4.59
N SER A 227 2.24 1.62 -4.58
CA SER A 227 2.48 2.41 -3.37
C SER A 227 1.73 3.73 -3.46
N TYR A 228 2.36 4.91 -3.53
CA TYR A 228 1.63 6.14 -3.74
C TYR A 228 0.98 6.20 -5.15
N VAL A 229 -0.34 6.38 -5.19
CA VAL A 229 -1.09 6.67 -6.42
C VAL A 229 -2.42 7.34 -6.09
N CYS A 230 -2.58 8.57 -6.57
CA CYS A 230 -3.81 9.34 -6.39
C CYS A 230 -4.90 8.84 -7.35
N ARG A 231 -5.77 7.94 -6.87
CA ARG A 231 -6.94 7.45 -7.60
C ARG A 231 -8.10 7.10 -6.66
N PRO A 232 -9.35 7.08 -7.16
CA PRO A 232 -10.47 6.46 -6.44
C PRO A 232 -10.21 4.98 -6.14
N ARG A 233 -10.81 4.47 -5.06
CA ARG A 233 -10.78 3.04 -4.71
C ARG A 233 -11.28 2.18 -5.88
N ASN A 234 -10.56 1.12 -6.17
CA ASN A 234 -10.78 0.17 -7.26
C ASN A 234 -10.78 0.83 -8.66
N GLY A 235 -10.30 2.07 -8.79
CA GLY A 235 -10.34 2.84 -10.04
C GLY A 235 -11.75 3.28 -10.46
N ILE A 236 -12.76 3.12 -9.60
CA ILE A 236 -14.15 3.40 -9.92
C ILE A 236 -14.44 4.88 -9.66
N ARG A 237 -14.87 5.61 -10.70
CA ARG A 237 -15.22 7.03 -10.61
C ARG A 237 -16.33 7.24 -9.58
N GLY A 238 -16.16 8.25 -8.71
CA GLY A 238 -17.11 8.58 -7.64
C GLY A 238 -16.83 7.87 -6.31
N ASN A 239 -15.98 6.84 -6.28
CA ASN A 239 -15.55 6.26 -5.02
C ASN A 239 -14.65 7.20 -4.22
N LYS A 240 -14.57 6.95 -2.91
CA LYS A 240 -13.59 7.59 -2.03
C LYS A 240 -12.17 7.40 -2.60
N VAL A 241 -11.30 8.38 -2.37
CA VAL A 241 -9.87 8.25 -2.66
C VAL A 241 -9.27 7.07 -1.87
N SER A 242 -8.47 6.26 -2.55
CA SER A 242 -7.76 5.12 -1.95
C SER A 242 -6.73 5.58 -0.92
N GLU A 243 -6.38 4.72 0.04
CA GLU A 243 -5.27 4.98 0.96
C GLU A 243 -3.92 5.07 0.24
N HIS A 244 -3.80 4.51 -0.96
CA HIS A 244 -2.66 4.77 -1.86
C HIS A 244 -2.48 6.27 -2.15
N GLY A 245 -3.57 7.02 -2.31
CA GLY A 245 -3.51 8.47 -2.53
C GLY A 245 -2.99 9.24 -1.33
N ARG A 246 -2.99 8.61 -0.15
CA ARG A 246 -2.49 9.16 1.12
C ARG A 246 -1.09 8.66 1.47
N GLY A 247 -0.46 7.85 0.61
CA GLY A 247 0.79 7.15 0.92
C GLY A 247 0.64 6.08 2.01
N ARG A 248 -0.59 5.63 2.28
CA ARG A 248 -0.94 4.80 3.44
C ARG A 248 -1.19 3.32 3.12
N ALA A 249 -0.88 2.90 1.89
CA ALA A 249 -1.15 1.55 1.40
C ALA A 249 -0.01 0.99 0.55
N LEU A 250 0.05 -0.35 0.49
CA LEU A 250 0.93 -1.13 -0.37
C LEU A 250 0.14 -2.23 -1.07
N ASP A 251 0.42 -2.43 -2.34
CA ASP A 251 -0.02 -3.59 -3.11
C ASP A 251 1.21 -4.48 -3.37
N ILE A 252 1.15 -5.77 -3.03
CA ILE A 252 2.24 -6.74 -3.18
C ILE A 252 1.80 -7.83 -4.16
N SER A 253 2.47 -7.96 -5.30
CA SER A 253 2.15 -8.96 -6.33
C SER A 253 2.89 -10.29 -6.16
N ALA A 254 4.05 -10.29 -5.48
CA ALA A 254 4.82 -11.51 -5.24
C ALA A 254 5.80 -11.35 -4.07
N ILE A 255 6.20 -12.50 -3.52
CA ILE A 255 7.28 -12.62 -2.54
C ILE A 255 8.44 -13.37 -3.20
N VAL A 256 9.63 -12.80 -3.18
CA VAL A 256 10.84 -13.41 -3.76
C VAL A 256 11.74 -13.90 -2.64
N LEU A 257 12.13 -15.16 -2.74
CA LEU A 257 12.97 -15.84 -1.78
C LEU A 257 14.45 -15.62 -2.06
N LYS A 258 15.30 -15.89 -1.08
CA LYS A 258 16.76 -15.85 -1.20
C LYS A 258 17.30 -16.82 -2.26
N SER A 259 16.57 -17.89 -2.56
CA SER A 259 16.88 -18.80 -3.67
C SER A 259 16.72 -18.15 -5.04
N GLY A 260 15.97 -17.04 -5.14
CA GLY A 260 15.54 -16.43 -6.39
C GLY A 260 14.11 -16.80 -6.81
N ASP A 261 13.51 -17.81 -6.17
CA ASP A 261 12.13 -18.22 -6.47
C ASP A 261 11.14 -17.11 -6.15
N ALA A 262 10.17 -16.93 -7.04
CA ALA A 262 9.09 -15.97 -6.86
C ALA A 262 7.77 -16.70 -6.59
N VAL A 263 7.13 -16.36 -5.48
CA VAL A 263 5.79 -16.80 -5.11
C VAL A 263 4.81 -15.69 -5.47
N SER A 264 4.16 -15.83 -6.62
CA SER A 264 3.19 -14.89 -7.17
C SER A 264 1.85 -14.98 -6.45
N VAL A 265 1.24 -13.84 -6.15
CA VAL A 265 -0.12 -13.81 -5.58
C VAL A 265 -1.13 -14.31 -6.61
N ALA A 266 -1.07 -13.81 -7.84
CA ALA A 266 -1.97 -14.23 -8.92
C ALA A 266 -1.91 -15.75 -9.21
N GLY A 267 -0.70 -16.33 -9.21
CA GLY A 267 -0.47 -17.71 -9.62
C GLY A 267 -0.46 -18.73 -8.48
N ASP A 268 0.03 -18.34 -7.29
CA ASP A 268 0.41 -19.29 -6.26
C ASP A 268 -0.44 -19.20 -4.99
N TYR A 269 -1.27 -18.16 -4.82
CA TYR A 269 -2.03 -17.92 -3.60
C TYR A 269 -2.86 -19.12 -3.14
N ARG A 270 -3.54 -19.81 -4.06
CA ARG A 270 -4.40 -20.96 -3.72
C ARG A 270 -3.62 -22.16 -3.18
N LYS A 271 -2.40 -22.40 -3.67
CA LYS A 271 -1.56 -23.56 -3.31
C LYS A 271 -0.53 -23.26 -2.21
N SER A 272 -0.11 -22.01 -2.06
CA SER A 272 0.92 -21.62 -1.09
C SER A 272 0.34 -21.39 0.30
N LYS A 273 0.58 -22.35 1.22
CA LYS A 273 0.25 -22.19 2.64
C LYS A 273 1.00 -21.00 3.27
N ALA A 274 2.27 -20.84 2.90
CA ALA A 274 3.11 -19.72 3.33
C ALA A 274 2.51 -18.36 2.93
N LEU A 275 2.07 -18.21 1.68
CA LEU A 275 1.49 -16.94 1.22
C LEU A 275 0.18 -16.61 1.93
N LYS A 276 -0.68 -17.61 2.16
CA LYS A 276 -1.91 -17.43 2.96
C LYS A 276 -1.60 -17.07 4.42
N ALA A 277 -0.58 -17.67 5.01
CA ALA A 277 -0.16 -17.36 6.38
C ALA A 277 0.39 -15.93 6.47
N ALA A 278 1.23 -15.51 5.52
CA ALA A 278 1.72 -14.14 5.43
C ALA A 278 0.57 -13.15 5.23
N HIS A 279 -0.38 -13.44 4.33
CA HIS A 279 -1.58 -12.62 4.12
C HIS A 279 -2.40 -12.49 5.42
N LYS A 280 -2.69 -13.61 6.09
CA LYS A 280 -3.42 -13.59 7.38
C LYS A 280 -2.70 -12.75 8.43
N ALA A 281 -1.37 -12.83 8.50
CA ALA A 281 -0.57 -12.08 9.46
C ALA A 281 -0.48 -10.56 9.20
N ALA A 282 -0.91 -10.10 8.01
CA ALA A 282 -1.07 -8.66 7.77
C ALA A 282 -2.27 -8.07 8.55
N CYS A 283 -3.24 -8.91 8.92
CA CYS A 283 -4.36 -8.49 9.76
C CYS A 283 -3.87 -8.08 11.16
N GLY A 284 -4.16 -6.84 11.58
CA GLY A 284 -3.71 -6.29 12.87
C GLY A 284 -2.70 -5.16 12.70
N PRO A 285 -1.48 -5.43 12.17
CA PRO A 285 -0.55 -4.37 11.78
C PRO A 285 -1.17 -3.37 10.79
N PHE A 286 -2.04 -3.88 9.92
CA PHE A 286 -2.83 -3.10 8.98
C PHE A 286 -4.29 -3.07 9.37
N GLY A 287 -4.93 -1.96 9.02
CA GLY A 287 -6.36 -1.75 9.22
C GLY A 287 -7.21 -2.41 8.14
N THR A 288 -6.71 -2.43 6.90
CA THR A 288 -7.30 -3.17 5.78
C THR A 288 -6.29 -4.19 5.26
N THR A 289 -6.75 -5.40 4.98
CA THR A 289 -5.95 -6.46 4.35
C THR A 289 -6.84 -7.22 3.39
N LEU A 290 -6.54 -7.15 2.10
CA LEU A 290 -7.30 -7.78 1.03
C LEU A 290 -6.38 -8.64 0.17
N GLY A 291 -6.90 -9.75 -0.33
CA GLY A 291 -6.22 -10.55 -1.34
C GLY A 291 -7.21 -11.35 -2.20
N PRO A 292 -6.73 -12.41 -2.87
CA PRO A 292 -7.57 -13.18 -3.78
C PRO A 292 -8.78 -13.79 -3.07
N GLY A 293 -9.97 -13.56 -3.63
CA GLY A 293 -11.26 -13.95 -3.06
C GLY A 293 -11.96 -12.90 -2.21
N SER A 294 -11.37 -11.71 -2.03
CA SER A 294 -11.96 -10.64 -1.20
C SER A 294 -13.09 -9.89 -1.91
N ASP A 295 -12.81 -9.27 -3.07
CA ASP A 295 -13.75 -8.40 -3.80
C ASP A 295 -13.61 -8.43 -5.34
N GLY A 296 -12.77 -9.33 -5.88
CA GLY A 296 -12.50 -9.44 -7.32
C GLY A 296 -11.52 -8.40 -7.88
N HIS A 297 -11.15 -7.36 -7.12
CA HIS A 297 -10.15 -6.36 -7.52
C HIS A 297 -8.74 -6.69 -7.02
N HIS A 298 -8.62 -7.62 -6.06
CA HIS A 298 -7.37 -8.00 -5.41
C HIS A 298 -6.99 -9.46 -5.70
N GLU A 299 -7.32 -9.95 -6.90
CA GLU A 299 -7.07 -11.35 -7.28
C GLU A 299 -5.60 -11.64 -7.65
N ASP A 300 -4.83 -10.59 -7.96
CA ASP A 300 -3.44 -10.69 -8.41
C ASP A 300 -2.42 -10.04 -7.47
N HIS A 301 -2.87 -9.45 -6.35
CA HIS A 301 -2.01 -8.83 -5.35
C HIS A 301 -2.65 -8.84 -3.95
N LEU A 302 -1.81 -8.70 -2.93
CA LEU A 302 -2.26 -8.38 -1.57
C LEU A 302 -2.28 -6.88 -1.40
N HIS A 303 -3.42 -6.32 -1.00
CA HIS A 303 -3.55 -4.92 -0.62
C HIS A 303 -3.56 -4.78 0.89
N VAL A 304 -2.71 -3.90 1.42
CA VAL A 304 -2.65 -3.60 2.84
C VAL A 304 -2.63 -2.09 3.06
N ASP A 305 -3.44 -1.61 3.99
CA ASP A 305 -3.46 -0.19 4.36
C ASP A 305 -3.65 0.03 5.87
N ILE A 306 -3.24 1.18 6.36
CA ILE A 306 -3.29 1.52 7.79
C ILE A 306 -4.53 2.36 8.18
N VAL A 307 -5.61 2.32 7.39
CA VAL A 307 -6.84 3.04 7.75
C VAL A 307 -7.41 2.48 9.07
N SER A 308 -7.82 3.35 9.98
CA SER A 308 -8.45 2.88 11.22
C SER A 308 -9.97 2.82 11.08
N TYR A 309 -10.56 1.74 11.57
CA TYR A 309 -12.01 1.58 11.69
C TYR A 309 -12.41 1.50 13.15
N ARG A 310 -13.68 1.81 13.45
CA ARG A 310 -14.22 1.73 14.82
C ARG A 310 -14.32 0.29 15.35
N ASN A 311 -14.53 -0.68 14.46
CA ASN A 311 -14.85 -2.06 14.82
C ASN A 311 -13.65 -3.03 14.64
N GLY A 312 -12.42 -2.50 14.62
CA GLY A 312 -11.20 -3.30 14.39
C GLY A 312 -10.80 -3.39 12.91
N THR A 313 -9.95 -4.36 12.58
CA THR A 313 -9.34 -4.50 11.25
C THR A 313 -10.27 -5.19 10.25
N TYR A 314 -10.29 -4.75 9.00
CA TYR A 314 -11.01 -5.37 7.89
C TYR A 314 -10.07 -6.30 7.11
N CYS A 315 -10.24 -7.61 7.26
CA CYS A 315 -9.35 -8.63 6.69
C CYS A 315 -10.15 -9.63 5.86
N ARG A 316 -9.85 -9.77 4.56
CA ARG A 316 -10.59 -10.59 3.60
C ARG A 316 -9.70 -11.31 2.61
#